data_AF-A0A7S0NFJ8-F1
#
_entry.id   AF-A0A7S0NFJ8-F1
#
_cell.length_a   1.000
_cell.length_b   1.000
_cell.length_c   1.000
_cell.angle_alpha   90.00
_cell.angle_beta   90.00
_cell.angle_gamma   90.00
#
_symmetry.space_group_name_H-M   'P 1'
#
loop_
_entity.id
_entity.type
_entity.pdbx_description
1 polymer ?
#
loop_
_entity_poly.entity_id
_entity_poly.type
_entity_poly.pdbx_seq_one_letter_code
_entity_poly.pdbx_strand_id
1 'polypeptide(L)'
;RLQADVYHQRHRNMSNDSWNQFEGIGSRLIQGELQGLWLIPLLALPNAIYIWLWIAPDAWITTTKRATSITGGSWPSDKTGQGDQACKYLAVLAHTIKMIQAACVVAWFRLYSPDSLTPSGVLAQPTWRLILGFAGLAFGQCLNVAIYAAIGRNGVYYGSRLGAPLGPWCSGFPFNIPVVGRHPQYTGALLSLWGGVLLTADDSATAAGFPQVAILWTIFYIITGIVENTEGHGIVSDHPLRPDGPAARKQSKKVA
;
A
#
# COMPACT_ATOMS: atom_id res chain seq x y z
N ARG A 1 -29.42 -7.19 -44.23
CA ARG A 1 -30.48 -6.75 -43.29
C ARG A 1 -30.55 -7.70 -42.09
N LEU A 2 -30.85 -9.00 -42.28
CA LEU A 2 -30.83 -10.02 -41.20
C LEU A 2 -29.57 -10.05 -40.32
N GLN A 3 -28.38 -9.88 -40.90
CA GLN A 3 -27.11 -9.91 -40.15
C GLN A 3 -26.88 -8.67 -39.27
N ALA A 4 -27.45 -7.52 -39.63
CA ALA A 4 -27.36 -6.28 -38.85
C ALA A 4 -28.34 -6.30 -37.65
N ASP A 5 -29.52 -6.90 -37.84
CA ASP A 5 -30.52 -7.04 -36.78
C ASP A 5 -30.03 -8.00 -35.67
N VAL A 6 -29.40 -9.13 -36.05
CA VAL A 6 -28.80 -10.06 -35.07
C VAL A 6 -27.67 -9.40 -34.28
N TYR A 7 -26.84 -8.56 -34.93
CA TYR A 7 -25.75 -7.85 -34.25
C TYR A 7 -26.29 -6.81 -33.26
N HIS A 8 -27.30 -6.02 -33.65
CA HIS A 8 -27.94 -5.03 -32.78
C HIS A 8 -28.73 -5.66 -31.62
N GLN A 9 -29.32 -6.82 -31.82
CA GLN A 9 -30.07 -7.53 -30.78
C GLN A 9 -29.12 -8.20 -29.77
N ARG A 10 -27.98 -8.74 -30.23
CA ARG A 10 -26.95 -9.31 -29.35
C ARG A 10 -26.25 -8.24 -28.49
N HIS A 11 -25.97 -7.06 -29.06
CA HIS A 11 -25.39 -5.94 -28.30
C HIS A 11 -26.37 -5.36 -27.26
N ARG A 12 -27.68 -5.29 -27.58
CA ARG A 12 -28.69 -4.85 -26.61
C ARG A 12 -28.86 -5.82 -25.44
N ASN A 13 -28.83 -7.12 -25.71
CA ASN A 13 -28.96 -8.12 -24.65
C ASN A 13 -27.73 -8.14 -23.72
N MET A 14 -26.51 -8.07 -24.26
CA MET A 14 -25.28 -7.99 -23.44
C MET A 14 -25.23 -6.72 -22.58
N SER A 15 -25.70 -5.58 -23.10
CA SER A 15 -25.83 -4.34 -22.34
C SER A 15 -26.75 -4.54 -21.14
N ASN A 16 -27.95 -5.05 -21.36
CA ASN A 16 -28.93 -5.24 -20.29
C ASN A 16 -28.48 -6.25 -19.24
N ASP A 17 -27.83 -7.35 -19.62
CA ASP A 17 -27.31 -8.33 -18.66
C ASP A 17 -26.22 -7.74 -17.77
N SER A 18 -25.34 -6.91 -18.33
CA SER A 18 -24.28 -6.22 -17.58
C SER A 18 -24.85 -5.17 -16.61
N TRP A 19 -25.86 -4.42 -17.05
CA TRP A 19 -26.55 -3.43 -16.23
C TRP A 19 -27.34 -4.09 -15.08
N ASN A 20 -28.04 -5.19 -15.37
CA ASN A 20 -28.75 -5.98 -14.35
C ASN A 20 -27.78 -6.57 -13.32
N GLN A 21 -26.56 -6.93 -13.72
CA GLN A 21 -25.52 -7.38 -12.80
C GLN A 21 -25.03 -6.25 -11.88
N PHE A 22 -24.84 -5.04 -12.43
CA PHE A 22 -24.46 -3.85 -11.65
C PHE A 22 -25.55 -3.42 -10.67
N GLU A 23 -26.81 -3.38 -11.11
CA GLU A 23 -27.95 -3.11 -10.24
C GLU A 23 -28.11 -4.20 -9.17
N GLY A 24 -27.83 -5.45 -9.51
CA GLY A 24 -27.78 -6.57 -8.58
C GLY A 24 -26.64 -6.49 -7.56
N ILE A 25 -25.54 -5.77 -7.83
CA ILE A 25 -24.50 -5.47 -6.84
C ILE A 25 -24.95 -4.31 -5.95
N GLY A 26 -25.56 -3.28 -6.55
CA GLY A 26 -26.12 -2.13 -5.82
C GLY A 26 -27.23 -2.52 -4.84
N SER A 27 -28.15 -3.39 -5.24
CA SER A 27 -29.23 -3.87 -4.37
C SER A 27 -28.70 -4.70 -3.21
N ARG A 28 -27.70 -5.56 -3.44
CA ARG A 28 -27.04 -6.37 -2.39
C ARG A 28 -26.21 -5.55 -1.41
N LEU A 29 -25.59 -4.47 -1.88
CA LEU A 29 -24.96 -3.44 -1.03
C LEU A 29 -26.00 -2.79 -0.10
N ILE A 30 -27.15 -2.39 -0.64
CA ILE A 30 -28.22 -1.70 0.09
C ILE A 30 -28.96 -2.65 1.04
N GLN A 31 -29.10 -3.92 0.68
CA GLN A 31 -29.75 -4.96 1.48
C GLN A 31 -28.86 -5.55 2.57
N GLY A 32 -27.60 -5.11 2.66
CA GLY A 32 -26.67 -5.58 3.69
C GLY A 32 -26.22 -7.02 3.47
N GLU A 33 -26.09 -7.49 2.23
CA GLU A 33 -25.47 -8.80 1.93
C GLU A 33 -23.94 -8.68 1.85
N LEU A 34 -23.41 -7.50 1.53
CA LEU A 34 -21.97 -7.19 1.56
C LEU A 34 -21.55 -6.67 2.93
N GLN A 35 -21.84 -7.46 3.96
CA GLN A 35 -21.70 -7.09 5.37
C GLN A 35 -20.26 -6.75 5.77
N GLY A 36 -19.27 -7.26 5.03
CA GLY A 36 -17.86 -7.09 5.35
C GLY A 36 -17.21 -5.78 4.93
N LEU A 37 -17.90 -4.90 4.19
CA LEU A 37 -17.27 -3.73 3.56
C LEU A 37 -16.96 -2.58 4.54
N TRP A 38 -17.40 -2.65 5.80
CA TRP A 38 -17.01 -1.69 6.84
C TRP A 38 -15.49 -1.62 7.06
N LEU A 39 -14.75 -2.63 6.61
CA LEU A 39 -13.29 -2.65 6.66
C LEU A 39 -12.67 -1.59 5.73
N ILE A 40 -13.36 -1.21 4.64
CA ILE A 40 -12.86 -0.29 3.61
C ILE A 40 -12.33 1.05 4.17
N PRO A 41 -13.10 1.85 4.93
CA PRO A 41 -12.62 3.14 5.43
C PRO A 41 -11.37 2.97 6.33
N LEU A 42 -11.30 1.90 7.12
CA LEU A 42 -10.14 1.58 7.95
C LEU A 42 -8.93 1.17 7.11
N LEU A 43 -9.15 0.52 5.97
CA LEU A 43 -8.10 0.17 5.01
C LEU A 43 -7.58 1.38 4.22
N ALA A 44 -8.47 2.32 3.91
CA ALA A 44 -8.14 3.57 3.24
C ALA A 44 -7.32 4.51 4.12
N LEU A 45 -7.56 4.50 5.44
CA LEU A 45 -7.00 5.45 6.40
C LEU A 45 -5.47 5.63 6.31
N PRO A 46 -4.62 4.58 6.33
CA PRO A 46 -3.17 4.78 6.20
C PRO A 46 -2.79 5.42 4.87
N ASN A 47 -3.45 5.08 3.75
CA ASN A 47 -3.16 5.69 2.46
C ASN A 47 -3.50 7.18 2.46
N ALA A 48 -4.63 7.55 3.08
CA ALA A 48 -5.00 8.96 3.26
C ALA A 48 -4.00 9.71 4.15
N ILE A 49 -3.56 9.09 5.24
CA ILE A 49 -2.51 9.66 6.12
C ILE A 49 -1.21 9.83 5.34
N TYR A 50 -0.77 8.82 4.60
CA TYR A 50 0.45 8.89 3.79
C TYR A 50 0.39 10.01 2.75
N ILE A 51 -0.74 10.13 2.03
CA ILE A 51 -0.95 11.23 1.08
C ILE A 51 -0.92 12.59 1.79
N TRP A 52 -1.58 12.73 2.94
CA TRP A 52 -1.57 13.97 3.71
C TRP A 52 -0.16 14.35 4.19
N LEU A 53 0.59 13.38 4.73
CA LEU A 53 1.97 13.57 5.17
C LEU A 53 2.89 13.96 4.02
N TRP A 54 2.64 13.40 2.83
CA TRP A 54 3.38 13.71 1.63
C TRP A 54 3.13 15.13 1.13
N ILE A 55 1.87 15.60 1.18
CA ILE A 55 1.46 16.93 0.72
C ILE A 55 1.80 18.03 1.75
N ALA A 56 1.73 17.72 3.05
CA ALA A 56 1.88 18.69 4.14
C ALA A 56 2.90 18.23 5.20
N PRO A 57 4.19 18.05 4.85
CA PRO A 57 5.21 17.56 5.79
C PRO A 57 5.43 18.50 6.99
N ASP A 58 5.32 19.82 6.80
CA ASP A 58 5.45 20.80 7.89
C ASP A 58 4.34 20.68 8.95
N ALA A 59 3.13 20.32 8.52
CA ALA A 59 2.01 20.06 9.43
C ALA A 59 2.30 18.83 10.30
N TRP A 60 2.93 17.80 9.74
CA TRP A 60 3.38 16.63 10.49
C TRP A 60 4.47 16.96 11.50
N ILE A 61 5.50 17.72 11.10
CA ILE A 61 6.57 18.18 12.00
C ILE A 61 5.97 18.98 13.17
N THR A 62 5.01 19.87 12.89
CA THR A 62 4.32 20.64 13.92
C THR A 62 3.53 19.74 14.88
N THR A 63 2.84 18.74 14.34
CA THR A 63 2.03 17.79 15.13
C THR A 63 2.91 16.94 16.04
N THR A 64 4.00 16.39 15.51
CA THR A 64 4.95 15.55 16.26
C THR A 64 5.74 16.36 17.29
N LYS A 65 6.04 17.63 17.04
CA LYS A 65 6.58 18.56 18.05
C LYS A 65 5.65 18.70 19.25
N ARG A 66 4.35 18.93 19.01
CA ARG A 66 3.34 19.02 20.08
C ARG A 66 3.20 17.70 20.84
N ALA A 67 3.17 16.57 20.13
CA ALA A 67 3.11 15.24 20.75
C ALA A 67 4.34 14.96 21.64
N THR A 68 5.52 15.39 21.20
CA THR A 68 6.76 15.26 21.98
C THR A 68 6.68 16.03 23.29
N SER A 69 6.15 17.26 23.29
CA SER A 69 6.00 18.02 24.53
C SER A 69 4.98 17.40 25.48
N ILE A 70 3.86 16.85 24.95
CA ILE A 70 2.84 16.18 25.77
C ILE A 70 3.38 14.92 26.44
N THR A 71 4.25 14.20 25.74
CA THR A 71 4.87 12.95 26.25
C THR A 71 6.10 13.20 27.11
N GLY A 72 6.44 14.46 27.42
CA GLY A 72 7.58 14.83 28.25
C GLY A 72 8.94 14.69 27.57
N GLY A 73 8.97 14.54 26.23
CA GLY A 73 10.20 14.47 25.45
C GLY A 73 10.78 15.84 25.09
N SER A 74 12.04 15.86 24.68
CA SER A 74 12.70 17.05 24.12
C SER A 74 12.63 17.06 22.60
N TRP A 75 12.15 18.16 22.01
CA TRP A 75 12.16 18.34 20.56
C TRP A 75 13.55 18.81 20.08
N PRO A 76 14.14 18.20 19.04
CA PRO A 76 15.48 18.61 18.55
C PRO A 76 15.52 20.06 18.06
N SER A 77 16.64 20.74 18.29
CA SER A 77 16.86 22.12 17.85
C SER A 77 17.27 22.22 16.38
N ASP A 78 17.99 21.23 15.85
CA ASP A 78 18.45 21.18 14.47
C ASP A 78 17.41 20.52 13.54
N LYS A 79 17.32 21.00 12.29
CA LYS A 79 16.33 20.52 11.32
C LYS A 79 16.46 19.02 11.02
N THR A 80 17.67 18.50 10.98
CA THR A 80 17.94 17.08 10.68
C THR A 80 17.42 16.15 11.77
N GLY A 81 17.62 16.52 13.04
CA GLY A 81 17.08 15.82 14.21
C GLY A 81 15.56 15.91 14.27
N GLN A 82 14.98 17.06 13.91
CA GLN A 82 13.53 17.22 13.82
C GLN A 82 12.92 16.26 12.79
N GLY A 83 13.53 16.17 11.61
CA GLY A 83 13.13 15.22 10.57
C GLY A 83 13.25 13.77 11.03
N ASP A 84 14.37 13.38 11.66
CA ASP A 84 14.57 12.04 12.20
C ASP A 84 13.51 11.67 13.26
N GLN A 85 13.20 12.61 14.15
CA GLN A 85 12.18 12.44 15.16
C GLN A 85 10.79 12.28 14.54
N ALA A 86 10.45 13.09 13.53
CA ALA A 86 9.20 12.96 12.79
C ALA A 86 9.08 11.61 12.05
N CYS A 87 10.18 11.08 11.49
CA CYS A 87 10.23 9.73 10.91
C CYS A 87 10.00 8.62 11.96
N LYS A 88 10.49 8.77 13.19
CA LYS A 88 10.21 7.82 14.28
C LYS A 88 8.74 7.78 14.64
N TYR A 89 8.10 8.95 14.80
CA TYR A 89 6.66 9.02 15.04
C TYR A 89 5.87 8.39 13.89
N LEU A 90 6.27 8.64 12.65
CA LEU A 90 5.61 8.05 11.48
C LEU A 90 5.78 6.54 11.46
N ALA A 91 6.96 6.03 11.79
CA ALA A 91 7.20 4.59 11.91
C ALA A 91 6.28 3.95 12.96
N VAL A 92 6.19 4.54 14.16
CA VAL A 92 5.31 4.04 15.24
C VAL A 92 3.85 4.08 14.80
N LEU A 93 3.41 5.20 14.22
CA LEU A 93 2.04 5.35 13.72
C LEU A 93 1.71 4.31 12.65
N ALA A 94 2.61 4.11 11.68
CA ALA A 94 2.45 3.14 10.61
C ALA A 94 2.31 1.70 11.13
N HIS A 95 3.20 1.29 12.05
CA HIS A 95 3.11 -0.04 12.67
C HIS A 95 1.82 -0.19 13.49
N THR A 96 1.44 0.84 14.24
CA THR A 96 0.19 0.82 15.03
C THR A 96 -1.02 0.65 14.14
N ILE A 97 -1.13 1.43 13.07
CA ILE A 97 -2.21 1.30 12.09
C ILE A 97 -2.19 -0.10 11.46
N LYS A 98 -1.03 -0.64 11.11
CA LYS A 98 -0.92 -1.98 10.53
C LYS A 98 -1.38 -3.08 11.49
N MET A 99 -1.07 -2.96 12.78
CA MET A 99 -1.57 -3.91 13.80
C MET A 99 -3.09 -3.83 13.95
N ILE A 100 -3.66 -2.61 13.95
CA ILE A 100 -5.11 -2.42 13.97
C ILE A 100 -5.75 -3.01 12.71
N GLN A 101 -5.18 -2.75 11.52
CA GLN A 101 -5.67 -3.33 10.26
C GLN A 101 -5.64 -4.86 10.29
N ALA A 102 -4.54 -5.45 10.76
CA ALA A 102 -4.41 -6.90 10.90
C ALA A 102 -5.47 -7.46 11.88
N ALA A 103 -5.67 -6.82 13.02
CA ALA A 103 -6.70 -7.21 13.99
C ALA A 103 -8.11 -7.11 13.38
N CYS A 104 -8.41 -6.05 12.62
CA CYS A 104 -9.69 -5.90 11.94
C CYS A 104 -9.91 -6.96 10.85
N VAL A 105 -8.88 -7.31 10.07
CA VAL A 105 -8.96 -8.41 9.09
C VAL A 105 -9.22 -9.75 9.80
N VAL A 106 -8.53 -10.02 10.92
CA VAL A 106 -8.79 -11.23 11.72
C VAL A 106 -10.22 -11.24 12.26
N ALA A 107 -10.69 -10.13 12.82
CA ALA A 107 -12.06 -10.00 13.31
C ALA A 107 -13.09 -10.20 12.18
N TRP A 108 -12.81 -9.65 11.00
CA TRP A 108 -13.61 -9.83 9.80
C TRP A 108 -13.75 -11.31 9.43
N PHE A 109 -12.64 -12.04 9.34
CA PHE A 109 -12.68 -13.48 9.06
C PHE A 109 -13.44 -14.24 10.13
N ARG A 110 -13.24 -13.92 11.41
CA ARG A 110 -13.98 -14.57 12.50
C ARG A 110 -15.50 -14.39 12.41
N LEU A 111 -15.97 -13.29 11.82
CA LEU A 111 -17.39 -13.00 11.64
C LEU A 111 -17.97 -13.64 10.37
N TYR A 112 -17.23 -13.64 9.26
CA TYR A 112 -17.78 -13.98 7.94
C TYR A 112 -17.23 -15.26 7.31
N SER A 113 -16.06 -15.73 7.75
CA SER A 113 -15.44 -16.97 7.28
C SER A 113 -14.47 -17.53 8.34
N PRO A 114 -15.01 -18.07 9.46
CA PRO A 114 -14.20 -18.44 10.62
C PRO A 114 -13.21 -19.56 10.33
N ASP A 115 -13.55 -20.47 9.42
CA ASP A 115 -12.73 -21.63 9.09
C ASP A 115 -11.55 -21.27 8.17
N SER A 116 -11.65 -20.20 7.38
CA SER A 116 -10.62 -19.76 6.43
C SER A 116 -9.26 -19.41 7.04
N LEU A 117 -9.22 -19.03 8.32
CA LEU A 117 -7.95 -18.74 9.03
C LEU A 117 -7.38 -19.94 9.78
N THR A 118 -8.08 -21.07 9.81
CA THR A 118 -7.59 -22.29 10.47
C THR A 118 -6.53 -22.98 9.60
N PRO A 119 -5.58 -23.74 10.18
CA PRO A 119 -4.65 -24.54 9.38
C PRO A 119 -5.36 -25.49 8.40
N SER A 120 -6.46 -26.12 8.84
CA SER A 120 -7.30 -26.97 7.99
C SER A 120 -7.95 -26.20 6.85
N GLY A 121 -8.48 -25.00 7.09
CA GLY A 121 -9.12 -24.18 6.06
C GLY A 121 -8.14 -23.67 5.02
N VAL A 122 -6.94 -23.26 5.45
CA VAL A 122 -5.87 -22.89 4.52
C VAL A 122 -5.44 -24.10 3.68
N LEU A 123 -5.16 -25.24 4.32
CA LEU A 123 -4.70 -26.45 3.62
C LEU A 123 -5.78 -27.09 2.72
N ALA A 124 -7.06 -26.75 2.91
CA ALA A 124 -8.15 -27.18 2.03
C ALA A 124 -8.15 -26.43 0.67
N GLN A 125 -7.39 -25.35 0.53
CA GLN A 125 -7.29 -24.63 -0.74
C GLN A 125 -6.61 -25.48 -1.82
N PRO A 126 -6.99 -25.31 -3.11
CA PRO A 126 -6.30 -25.96 -4.23
C PRO A 126 -4.78 -25.74 -4.20
N THR A 127 -4.01 -26.76 -4.58
CA THR A 127 -2.54 -26.76 -4.50
C THR A 127 -1.89 -25.54 -5.16
N TRP A 128 -2.42 -25.07 -6.29
CA TRP A 128 -1.89 -23.89 -6.98
C TRP A 128 -2.05 -22.61 -6.14
N ARG A 129 -3.15 -22.48 -5.38
CA ARG A 129 -3.38 -21.36 -4.46
C ARG A 129 -2.42 -21.42 -3.28
N LEU A 130 -2.14 -22.61 -2.75
CA LEU A 130 -1.14 -22.79 -1.70
C LEU A 130 0.24 -22.33 -2.17
N ILE A 131 0.69 -22.83 -3.33
CA ILE A 131 2.01 -22.50 -3.88
C ILE A 131 2.13 -21.00 -4.15
N LEU A 132 1.19 -20.42 -4.91
CA LEU A 132 1.25 -18.99 -5.24
C LEU A 132 1.01 -18.11 -4.01
N GLY A 133 0.16 -18.54 -3.10
CA GLY A 133 -0.16 -17.83 -1.87
C GLY A 133 1.04 -17.71 -0.93
N PHE A 134 1.68 -18.84 -0.62
CA PHE A 134 2.90 -18.85 0.19
C PHE A 134 4.07 -18.16 -0.51
N ALA A 135 4.23 -18.34 -1.83
CA ALA A 135 5.26 -17.64 -2.58
C ALA A 135 5.05 -16.12 -2.56
N GLY A 136 3.81 -15.66 -2.74
CA GLY A 136 3.44 -14.23 -2.66
C GLY A 136 3.69 -13.63 -1.28
N LEU A 137 3.32 -14.33 -0.21
CA LEU A 137 3.63 -13.92 1.16
C LEU A 137 5.14 -13.85 1.40
N ALA A 138 5.87 -14.93 1.09
CA ALA A 138 7.30 -15.00 1.35
C ALA A 138 8.08 -13.94 0.57
N PHE A 139 7.81 -13.83 -0.74
CA PHE A 139 8.47 -12.85 -1.59
C PHE A 139 8.07 -11.42 -1.23
N GLY A 140 6.79 -11.19 -0.94
CA GLY A 140 6.30 -9.87 -0.54
C GLY A 140 6.91 -9.38 0.78
N GLN A 141 7.02 -10.26 1.78
CA GLN A 141 7.69 -9.93 3.04
C GLN A 141 9.20 -9.75 2.85
N CYS A 142 9.85 -10.58 2.02
CA CYS A 142 11.26 -10.41 1.67
C CYS A 142 11.55 -9.03 1.06
N LEU A 143 10.71 -8.57 0.11
CA LEU A 143 10.82 -7.23 -0.45
C LEU A 143 10.68 -6.15 0.64
N ASN A 144 9.68 -6.26 1.51
CA ASN A 144 9.48 -5.28 2.59
C ASN A 144 10.67 -5.21 3.54
N VAL A 145 11.21 -6.35 3.98
CA VAL A 145 12.40 -6.42 4.84
C VAL A 145 13.63 -5.85 4.13
N ALA A 146 13.82 -6.19 2.87
CA ALA A 146 14.98 -5.75 2.09
C ALA A 146 15.02 -4.23 1.91
N ILE A 147 13.88 -3.56 1.85
CA ILE A 147 13.83 -2.08 1.76
C ILE A 147 14.32 -1.45 3.05
N TYR A 148 13.88 -1.97 4.20
CA TYR A 148 14.39 -1.49 5.48
C TYR A 148 15.90 -1.69 5.60
N ALA A 149 16.41 -2.83 5.11
CA ALA A 149 17.85 -3.07 5.06
C ALA A 149 18.58 -2.11 4.11
N ALA A 150 17.98 -1.77 2.96
CA ALA A 150 18.60 -0.97 1.92
C ALA A 150 18.63 0.54 2.22
N ILE A 151 17.52 1.11 2.70
CA ILE A 151 17.34 2.57 2.85
C ILE A 151 17.00 3.02 4.28
N GLY A 152 16.87 2.07 5.21
CA GLY A 152 16.59 2.34 6.61
C GLY A 152 15.22 2.94 6.88
N ARG A 153 14.93 3.20 8.16
CA ARG A 153 13.68 3.82 8.61
C ARG A 153 13.41 5.14 7.89
N ASN A 154 14.39 6.03 7.85
CA ASN A 154 14.18 7.38 7.32
C ASN A 154 13.94 7.34 5.80
N GLY A 155 14.56 6.42 5.06
CA GLY A 155 14.23 6.21 3.66
C GLY A 155 12.80 5.73 3.45
N VAL A 156 12.32 4.81 4.31
CA VAL A 156 10.94 4.28 4.24
C VAL A 156 9.90 5.33 4.64
N TYR A 157 10.16 6.09 5.70
CA TYR A 157 9.17 6.98 6.32
C TYR A 157 9.40 8.45 5.95
N TYR A 158 9.47 8.72 4.65
CA TYR A 158 9.49 10.07 4.07
C TYR A 158 10.57 11.01 4.60
N GLY A 159 11.73 10.48 4.99
CA GLY A 159 12.84 11.29 5.51
C GLY A 159 13.28 12.39 4.54
N SER A 160 13.18 12.16 3.23
CA SER A 160 13.47 13.17 2.20
C SER A 160 12.53 14.37 2.27
N ARG A 161 11.27 14.16 2.65
CA ARG A 161 10.27 15.22 2.82
C ARG A 161 10.34 15.87 4.20
N LEU A 162 10.73 15.10 5.21
CA LEU A 162 10.80 15.56 6.59
C LEU A 162 12.16 16.20 6.96
N GLY A 163 13.12 16.20 6.04
CA GLY A 163 14.47 16.73 6.27
C GLY A 163 15.33 15.84 7.16
N ALA A 164 14.99 14.55 7.28
CA ALA A 164 15.75 13.58 8.04
C ALA A 164 17.04 13.18 7.30
N PRO A 165 18.09 12.75 8.02
CA PRO A 165 19.26 12.16 7.37
C PRO A 165 18.85 10.89 6.62
N LEU A 166 19.24 10.84 5.35
CA LEU A 166 18.99 9.71 4.46
C LEU A 166 20.23 8.83 4.35
N GLY A 167 19.99 7.53 4.21
CA GLY A 167 21.04 6.57 3.88
C GLY A 167 21.57 6.76 2.45
N PRO A 168 22.58 5.98 2.05
CA PRO A 168 23.07 5.99 0.68
C PRO A 168 21.96 5.62 -0.30
N TRP A 169 22.02 6.20 -1.51
CA TRP A 169 21.13 5.81 -2.59
C TRP A 169 21.36 4.34 -2.94
N CYS A 170 20.29 3.54 -2.95
CA CYS A 170 20.37 2.13 -3.30
C CYS A 170 19.81 1.91 -4.71
N SER A 171 20.66 1.44 -5.62
CA SER A 171 20.25 0.94 -6.94
C SER A 171 20.22 -0.59 -7.02
N GLY A 172 20.62 -1.28 -5.95
CA GLY A 172 20.62 -2.73 -5.84
C GLY A 172 19.27 -3.29 -5.40
N PHE A 173 19.26 -4.54 -4.93
CA PHE A 173 18.03 -5.17 -4.43
C PHE A 173 17.43 -4.40 -3.25
N PRO A 174 16.10 -4.17 -3.21
CA PRO A 174 15.07 -4.65 -4.15
C PRO A 174 14.72 -3.68 -5.30
N PHE A 175 15.44 -2.55 -5.44
CA PHE A 175 15.17 -1.51 -6.44
C PHE A 175 15.65 -1.86 -7.86
N ASN A 176 16.51 -2.87 -8.01
CA ASN A 176 17.01 -3.33 -9.30
C ASN A 176 16.07 -4.32 -10.04
N ILE A 177 14.91 -4.67 -9.46
CA ILE A 177 13.98 -5.63 -10.07
C ILE A 177 13.00 -4.87 -10.97
N PRO A 178 13.06 -5.02 -12.32
CA PRO A 178 12.30 -4.16 -13.23
C PRO A 178 10.79 -4.21 -13.03
N VAL A 179 10.24 -5.41 -12.75
CA VAL A 179 8.80 -5.63 -12.57
C VAL A 179 8.28 -5.03 -11.25
N VAL A 180 9.16 -4.92 -10.25
CA VAL A 180 8.81 -4.36 -8.93
C VAL A 180 8.79 -2.83 -8.97
N GLY A 181 9.57 -2.23 -9.87
CA GLY A 181 9.59 -0.80 -10.13
C GLY A 181 10.18 0.03 -8.97
N ARG A 182 9.81 1.32 -8.95
CA ARG A 182 10.32 2.31 -7.98
C ARG A 182 9.80 2.12 -6.55
N HIS A 183 8.71 1.37 -6.39
CA HIS A 183 7.97 1.22 -5.14
C HIS A 183 7.96 -0.23 -4.64
N PRO A 184 9.14 -0.83 -4.34
CA PRO A 184 9.22 -2.23 -3.92
C PRO A 184 8.40 -2.54 -2.67
N GLN A 185 8.12 -1.54 -1.83
CA GLN A 185 7.33 -1.72 -0.61
C GLN A 185 5.86 -1.95 -0.94
N TYR A 186 5.33 -1.21 -1.92
CA TYR A 186 3.95 -1.35 -2.35
C TYR A 186 3.76 -2.68 -3.08
N THR A 187 4.71 -3.04 -3.94
CA THR A 187 4.73 -4.37 -4.56
C THR A 187 4.79 -5.48 -3.51
N GLY A 188 5.66 -5.36 -2.50
CA GLY A 188 5.76 -6.33 -1.41
C GLY A 188 4.49 -6.45 -0.58
N ALA A 189 3.84 -5.32 -0.27
CA ALA A 189 2.56 -5.28 0.42
C ALA A 189 1.43 -5.92 -0.40
N LEU A 190 1.34 -5.64 -1.71
CA LEU A 190 0.34 -6.20 -2.61
C LEU A 190 0.53 -7.70 -2.82
N LEU A 191 1.77 -8.17 -3.00
CA LEU A 191 2.08 -9.59 -3.08
C LEU A 191 1.67 -10.33 -1.79
N SER A 192 1.89 -9.71 -0.64
CA SER A 192 1.47 -10.27 0.65
C SER A 192 -0.06 -10.30 0.77
N LEU A 193 -0.75 -9.23 0.37
CA LEU A 193 -2.21 -9.15 0.38
C LEU A 193 -2.84 -10.23 -0.51
N TRP A 194 -2.44 -10.29 -1.77
CA TRP A 194 -2.96 -11.28 -2.71
C TRP A 194 -2.53 -12.70 -2.37
N GLY A 195 -1.33 -12.88 -1.79
CA GLY A 195 -0.91 -14.14 -1.21
C GLY A 195 -1.84 -14.61 -0.10
N GLY A 196 -2.23 -13.70 0.82
CA GLY A 196 -3.25 -13.95 1.83
C GLY A 196 -4.60 -14.32 1.22
N VAL A 197 -5.09 -13.54 0.25
CA VAL A 197 -6.35 -13.84 -0.47
C VAL A 197 -6.35 -15.25 -1.06
N LEU A 198 -5.26 -15.68 -1.71
CA LEU A 198 -5.18 -17.02 -2.27
C LEU A 198 -5.26 -18.11 -1.20
N LEU A 199 -4.69 -17.86 -0.02
CA LEU A 199 -4.69 -18.83 1.08
C LEU A 199 -5.99 -18.87 1.87
N THR A 200 -6.79 -17.80 1.85
CA THR A 200 -7.93 -17.65 2.78
C THR A 200 -9.26 -17.32 2.08
N ALA A 201 -9.32 -17.21 0.76
CA ALA A 201 -10.59 -16.94 0.05
C ALA A 201 -11.35 -18.24 -0.26
N ASP A 202 -12.11 -18.73 0.72
CA ASP A 202 -13.16 -19.72 0.51
C ASP A 202 -14.46 -19.09 -0.02
N ASP A 203 -15.50 -19.91 -0.22
CA ASP A 203 -16.79 -19.46 -0.76
C ASP A 203 -17.46 -18.43 0.16
N SER A 204 -17.37 -18.60 1.49
CA SER A 204 -17.92 -17.67 2.47
C SER A 204 -17.19 -16.33 2.46
N ALA A 205 -15.86 -16.32 2.46
CA ALA A 205 -15.05 -15.11 2.38
C ALA A 205 -15.25 -14.38 1.04
N THR A 206 -15.41 -15.14 -0.05
CA THR A 206 -15.70 -14.60 -1.37
C THR A 206 -17.07 -13.95 -1.43
N ALA A 207 -18.10 -14.63 -0.90
CA ALA A 207 -19.46 -14.10 -0.84
C ALA A 207 -19.55 -12.83 0.02
N ALA A 208 -18.81 -12.78 1.13
CA ALA A 208 -18.75 -11.61 2.01
C ALA A 208 -17.92 -10.44 1.45
N GLY A 209 -17.25 -10.63 0.31
CA GLY A 209 -16.61 -9.55 -0.44
C GLY A 209 -15.10 -9.39 -0.20
N PHE A 210 -14.40 -10.39 0.35
CA PHE A 210 -12.97 -10.27 0.66
C PHE A 210 -12.08 -9.95 -0.56
N PRO A 211 -12.25 -10.60 -1.73
CA PRO A 211 -11.50 -10.22 -2.93
C PRO A 211 -11.72 -8.76 -3.38
N GLN A 212 -12.94 -8.25 -3.25
CA GLN A 212 -13.32 -6.88 -3.61
C GLN A 212 -12.60 -5.88 -2.69
N VAL A 213 -12.49 -6.20 -1.39
CA VAL A 213 -11.68 -5.44 -0.44
C VAL A 213 -10.21 -5.41 -0.87
N ALA A 214 -9.65 -6.55 -1.30
CA ALA A 214 -8.25 -6.62 -1.77
C ALA A 214 -8.02 -5.82 -3.08
N ILE A 215 -8.97 -5.83 -4.01
CA ILE A 215 -8.94 -5.00 -5.22
C ILE A 215 -8.91 -3.51 -4.82
N LEU A 216 -9.78 -3.09 -3.93
CA LEU A 216 -9.82 -1.69 -3.50
C LEU A 216 -8.54 -1.28 -2.78
N TRP A 217 -7.99 -2.16 -1.94
CA TRP A 217 -6.69 -1.92 -1.29
C TRP A 217 -5.56 -1.80 -2.32
N THR A 218 -5.62 -2.59 -3.40
CA THR A 218 -4.68 -2.46 -4.53
C THR A 218 -4.78 -1.09 -5.19
N ILE A 219 -6.00 -0.60 -5.42
CA ILE A 219 -6.24 0.73 -5.98
C ILE A 219 -5.65 1.82 -5.07
N PHE A 220 -5.81 1.73 -3.75
CA PHE A 220 -5.23 2.70 -2.83
C PHE A 220 -3.70 2.77 -2.94
N TYR A 221 -3.02 1.62 -2.98
CA TYR A 221 -1.56 1.59 -3.17
C TYR A 221 -1.12 2.16 -4.52
N ILE A 222 -1.90 1.91 -5.58
CA ILE A 222 -1.62 2.51 -6.91
C ILE A 222 -1.76 4.03 -6.84
N ILE A 223 -2.84 4.55 -6.25
CA ILE A 223 -3.06 6.00 -6.10
C ILE A 223 -1.93 6.64 -5.29
N THR A 224 -1.59 6.06 -4.13
CA THR A 224 -0.48 6.56 -3.30
C THR A 224 0.84 6.53 -4.09
N GLY A 225 1.12 5.45 -4.82
CA GLY A 225 2.31 5.35 -5.68
C GLY A 225 2.36 6.40 -6.80
N ILE A 226 1.21 6.76 -7.39
CA ILE A 226 1.11 7.84 -8.39
C ILE A 226 1.39 9.20 -7.75
N VAL A 227 0.76 9.52 -6.62
CA VAL A 227 0.95 10.78 -5.88
C VAL A 227 2.42 10.97 -5.46
N GLU A 228 3.09 9.89 -5.09
CA GLU A 228 4.52 9.92 -4.75
C GLU A 228 5.44 10.07 -5.97
N ASN A 229 4.94 9.77 -7.17
CA ASN A 229 5.69 9.90 -8.41
C ASN A 229 5.54 11.30 -9.03
N THR A 230 4.41 11.99 -8.85
CA THR A 230 4.12 13.28 -9.49
C THR A 230 5.04 14.43 -9.03
N GLU A 231 5.72 14.29 -7.89
CA GLU A 231 6.61 15.34 -7.36
C GLU A 231 8.11 14.96 -7.33
N GLY A 232 8.49 13.94 -8.11
CA GLY A 232 9.90 13.60 -8.35
C GLY A 232 10.77 14.71 -8.97
N HIS A 233 10.19 15.88 -9.27
CA HIS A 233 10.89 17.04 -9.83
C HIS A 233 11.41 18.04 -8.77
N GLY A 234 10.94 17.99 -7.52
CA GLY A 234 11.22 19.07 -6.55
C GLY A 234 12.28 18.77 -5.48
N ILE A 235 12.33 17.55 -4.92
CA ILE A 235 13.15 17.27 -3.71
C ILE A 235 13.99 15.98 -3.84
N VAL A 236 13.52 14.97 -4.58
CA VAL A 236 14.32 13.76 -4.90
C VAL A 236 15.32 14.05 -6.05
N SER A 237 15.08 15.09 -6.84
CA SER A 237 16.03 15.63 -7.82
C SER A 237 17.33 16.12 -7.17
N ASP A 238 17.27 16.60 -5.93
CA ASP A 238 18.39 17.26 -5.26
C ASP A 238 19.11 16.38 -4.22
N HIS A 239 18.82 15.08 -4.16
CA HIS A 239 19.54 14.17 -3.27
C HIS A 239 21.05 14.21 -3.59
N PRO A 240 21.93 14.58 -2.63
CA PRO A 240 23.35 14.83 -2.93
C PRO A 240 24.11 13.59 -3.41
N LEU A 241 23.58 12.39 -3.16
CA LEU A 241 24.14 11.11 -3.63
C LEU A 241 23.42 10.54 -4.86
N ARG A 242 22.54 11.30 -5.51
CA ARG A 242 21.90 10.86 -6.75
C ARG A 242 22.93 10.93 -7.88
N PRO A 243 23.12 9.86 -8.68
CA PRO A 243 24.11 9.85 -9.77
C PRO A 243 23.96 10.98 -10.79
N ASP A 244 22.73 11.46 -11.00
CA ASP A 244 22.37 12.55 -11.91
C ASP A 244 21.98 13.86 -11.18
N GLY A 245 22.21 13.93 -9.86
CA GLY A 245 21.85 15.08 -9.03
C GLY A 245 22.75 16.31 -9.22
N PRO A 246 22.36 17.48 -8.68
CA PRO A 246 23.12 18.73 -8.78
C PRO A 246 24.56 18.62 -8.26
N ALA A 247 24.80 17.77 -7.26
CA ALA A 247 26.13 17.51 -6.70
C ALA A 247 27.04 16.76 -7.68
N ALA A 248 26.53 15.74 -8.36
CA ALA A 248 27.26 15.01 -9.42
C ALA A 248 27.56 15.92 -10.62
N ARG A 249 26.60 16.79 -11.00
CA ARG A 249 26.82 17.82 -12.04
C ARG A 249 27.88 18.86 -11.65
N LYS A 250 27.97 19.24 -10.38
CA LYS A 250 29.01 20.16 -9.87
C LYS A 250 30.40 19.54 -9.86
N GLN A 251 30.53 18.24 -9.62
CA GLN A 251 31.82 17.53 -9.72
C GLN A 251 32.26 17.35 -11.17
N SER A 252 31.36 16.97 -12.08
CA SER A 252 31.66 16.87 -13.52
C SER A 252 32.14 18.21 -14.11
N LYS A 253 31.56 19.34 -13.70
CA LYS A 253 31.98 20.68 -14.14
C LYS A 253 33.30 21.19 -13.55
N LYS A 254 33.87 20.53 -12.53
CA LYS A 254 35.18 20.88 -11.96
C LYS A 254 36.33 20.08 -12.57
N VAL A 255 36.02 19.03 -13.35
CA VAL A 255 36.99 18.09 -13.93
C VAL A 255 37.09 18.25 -15.46
N ALA A 256 36.21 19.04 -16.06
CA ALA A 256 36.29 19.51 -17.45
C ALA A 256 36.79 20.95 -17.50
#